data_AF-A0A922VGX6-F1
#
_entry.id   AF-A0A922VGX6-F1
#
_cell.length_a   1.000
_cell.length_b   1.000
_cell.length_c   1.000
_cell.angle_alpha   90.00
_cell.angle_beta   90.00
_cell.angle_gamma   90.00
#
_symmetry.space_group_name_H-M   'P 1'
#
loop_
_entity.id
_entity.type
_entity.pdbx_description
1 polymer ?
#
loop_
_entity_poly.entity_id
_entity_poly.type
_entity_poly.pdbx_seq_one_letter_code
_entity_poly.pdbx_strand_id
1 'polypeptide(L)'
;MVTVVIFAMIAGFLALQLYRVLGKTTGQEHPLPKSAEDRGVIAPLPRTIDATPEPREAAARTIDGGAEQGLRAIVSADPGFDVPRFIDGAKQAYRMVLDAFWKGDEETLAWLCEDDVRASFAEAIAERVAAGHVLDNRLVSIERAIISDARLEGKRAFITVR
;
A
#
# COMPACT_ATOMS: atom_id res chain seq x y z
N MET A 1 20.88 -43.57 -10.66
CA MET A 1 19.53 -43.99 -10.22
C MET A 1 18.76 -42.84 -9.55
N VAL A 2 19.30 -42.19 -8.51
CA VAL A 2 18.60 -41.12 -7.75
C VAL A 2 18.13 -39.95 -8.62
N THR A 3 18.94 -39.47 -9.57
CA THR A 3 18.57 -38.35 -10.46
C THR A 3 17.36 -38.66 -11.34
N VAL A 4 17.26 -39.90 -11.83
CA VAL A 4 16.12 -40.36 -12.65
C VAL A 4 14.83 -40.38 -11.81
N VAL A 5 14.93 -40.77 -10.53
CA VAL A 5 13.81 -40.76 -9.58
C VAL A 5 13.35 -39.32 -9.30
N ILE A 6 14.29 -38.38 -9.13
CA ILE A 6 13.96 -36.96 -8.90
C ILE A 6 13.25 -36.35 -10.14
N PHE A 7 13.75 -36.60 -11.35
CA PHE A 7 13.09 -36.12 -12.57
C PHE A 7 11.69 -36.72 -12.75
N ALA A 8 11.49 -38.00 -12.39
CA ALA A 8 10.18 -38.64 -12.45
C ALA A 8 9.17 -38.02 -11.47
N MET A 9 9.62 -37.67 -10.26
CA MET A 9 8.79 -37.00 -9.25
C MET A 9 8.36 -35.60 -9.70
N ILE A 10 9.30 -34.81 -10.24
CA ILE A 10 9.04 -33.46 -10.75
C ILE A 10 8.09 -33.51 -11.96
N ALA A 11 8.35 -34.41 -12.92
CA ALA A 11 7.49 -34.59 -14.10
C ALA A 11 6.06 -35.01 -13.72
N GLY A 12 5.91 -35.91 -12.74
CA GLY A 12 4.60 -36.31 -12.22
C GLY A 12 3.85 -35.15 -11.56
N PHE A 13 4.55 -34.33 -10.79
CA PHE A 13 3.96 -33.13 -10.17
C PHE A 13 3.49 -32.11 -11.21
N LEU A 14 4.29 -31.83 -12.23
CA LEU A 14 3.92 -30.93 -13.35
C LEU A 14 2.70 -31.44 -14.11
N ALA A 15 2.63 -32.74 -14.43
CA ALA A 15 1.48 -33.34 -15.09
C ALA A 15 0.19 -33.21 -14.27
N LEU A 16 0.28 -33.45 -12.96
CA LEU A 16 -0.86 -33.31 -12.04
C LEU A 16 -1.31 -31.85 -11.92
N GLN A 17 -0.37 -30.91 -11.85
CA GLN A 17 -0.65 -29.48 -11.75
C GLN A 17 -1.37 -28.95 -12.99
N LEU A 18 -0.93 -29.34 -14.18
CA LEU A 18 -1.58 -28.96 -15.44
C LEU A 18 -2.99 -29.53 -15.55
N TYR A 19 -3.18 -30.80 -15.14
CA TYR A 19 -4.50 -31.43 -15.09
C TYR A 19 -5.47 -30.67 -14.16
N ARG A 20 -4.97 -30.17 -13.02
CA ARG A 20 -5.76 -29.41 -12.04
C ARG A 20 -6.11 -27.98 -12.48
N VAL A 21 -5.36 -27.41 -13.42
CA VAL A 21 -5.59 -26.06 -13.95
C VAL A 21 -6.60 -26.10 -15.10
N LEU A 22 -6.55 -27.13 -15.94
CA LEU A 22 -7.45 -27.23 -17.11
C LEU A 22 -8.90 -27.56 -16.74
N GLY A 23 -9.15 -28.18 -15.58
CA GLY A 23 -10.49 -28.54 -15.09
C GLY A 23 -11.30 -27.38 -14.48
N LYS A 24 -10.80 -26.14 -14.54
CA LYS A 24 -11.51 -24.95 -14.05
C LYS A 24 -11.97 -24.11 -15.23
N THR A 25 -13.12 -24.49 -15.78
CA THR A 25 -13.89 -23.63 -16.68
C THR A 25 -14.16 -22.31 -15.97
N THR A 26 -13.57 -21.22 -16.46
CA THR A 26 -13.96 -19.85 -16.09
C THR A 26 -15.34 -19.58 -16.68
N GLY A 27 -16.38 -20.14 -16.06
CA GLY A 27 -17.77 -19.88 -16.37
C GLY A 27 -18.32 -18.84 -15.39
N GLN A 28 -18.14 -17.56 -15.70
CA GLN A 28 -18.93 -16.47 -15.13
C GLN A 28 -19.29 -15.53 -16.27
N GLU A 29 -20.26 -15.99 -17.06
CA GLU A 29 -21.20 -15.12 -17.73
C GLU A 29 -21.98 -14.34 -16.65
N HIS A 30 -22.07 -13.03 -16.78
CA HIS A 30 -23.22 -12.31 -16.22
C HIS A 30 -23.74 -11.30 -17.24
N PRO A 31 -24.70 -11.70 -18.10
CA PRO A 31 -25.46 -10.76 -18.89
C PRO A 31 -26.72 -10.28 -18.14
N LEU A 32 -26.91 -8.94 -18.17
CA LEU A 32 -28.18 -8.21 -18.25
C LEU A 32 -29.00 -8.02 -16.93
N PRO A 33 -29.95 -7.04 -16.84
CA PRO A 33 -30.60 -6.30 -17.93
C PRO A 33 -30.74 -4.76 -17.78
N LYS A 34 -30.92 -4.11 -18.95
CA LYS A 34 -31.67 -2.84 -19.10
C LYS A 34 -33.18 -3.14 -19.08
N SER A 35 -33.94 -2.33 -18.35
CA SER A 35 -35.36 -1.98 -18.54
C SER A 35 -35.79 -1.15 -17.33
N ALA A 36 -36.63 -0.12 -17.39
CA ALA A 36 -37.32 0.54 -18.47
C ALA A 36 -37.74 1.93 -17.95
N GLU A 37 -37.78 2.91 -18.83
CA GLU A 37 -38.52 4.15 -18.66
C GLU A 37 -40.03 3.83 -18.54
N ASP A 38 -40.75 4.31 -17.51
CA ASP A 38 -42.15 4.75 -17.66
C ASP A 38 -42.63 5.65 -16.50
N ARG A 39 -42.99 6.89 -16.87
CA ARG A 39 -44.06 7.78 -16.35
C ARG A 39 -44.09 8.27 -14.90
N GLY A 40 -44.07 9.61 -14.80
CA GLY A 40 -44.71 10.36 -13.70
C GLY A 40 -44.45 11.87 -13.79
N VAL A 41 -45.46 12.64 -14.20
CA VAL A 41 -45.44 14.09 -14.50
C VAL A 41 -45.87 14.94 -13.28
N ILE A 42 -45.09 15.99 -12.96
CA ILE A 42 -45.39 17.28 -12.27
C ILE A 42 -45.76 17.31 -10.76
N ALA A 43 -44.92 17.98 -9.93
CA ALA A 43 -45.20 19.29 -9.27
C ALA A 43 -44.09 19.68 -8.26
N PRO A 44 -43.66 20.96 -8.16
CA PRO A 44 -42.56 21.38 -7.28
C PRO A 44 -43.05 21.98 -5.95
N LEU A 45 -42.47 21.58 -4.82
CA LEU A 45 -42.59 22.30 -3.54
C LEU A 45 -41.26 22.28 -2.75
N PRO A 46 -40.98 23.32 -1.94
CA PRO A 46 -39.62 23.73 -1.59
C PRO A 46 -39.17 23.29 -0.18
N ARG A 47 -37.84 23.16 -0.04
CA ARG A 47 -37.02 23.20 1.18
C ARG A 47 -37.49 22.35 2.38
N THR A 48 -36.69 21.32 2.67
CA THR A 48 -35.94 21.23 3.92
C THR A 48 -34.55 20.67 3.60
N ILE A 49 -33.50 21.36 4.05
CA ILE A 49 -32.15 20.80 4.08
C ILE A 49 -32.17 19.80 5.24
N ASP A 50 -32.64 18.59 4.98
CA ASP A 50 -32.22 17.44 5.74
C ASP A 50 -30.82 17.11 5.22
N ALA A 51 -29.81 17.62 5.94
CA ALA A 51 -28.48 17.11 5.83
C ALA A 51 -28.49 15.70 6.44
N THR A 52 -29.04 14.75 5.69
CA THR A 52 -28.71 13.33 5.82
C THR A 52 -27.19 13.29 5.89
N PRO A 53 -26.58 12.79 6.98
CA PRO A 53 -25.16 12.54 6.97
C PRO A 53 -25.00 11.45 5.93
N GLU A 54 -24.57 11.86 4.72
CA GLU A 54 -24.07 10.96 3.70
C GLU A 54 -23.20 9.94 4.44
N PRO A 55 -23.57 8.65 4.43
CA PRO A 55 -22.69 7.64 4.97
C PRO A 55 -21.45 7.78 4.12
N ARG A 56 -20.40 8.42 4.65
CA ARG A 56 -19.05 8.30 4.11
C ARG A 56 -18.85 6.81 4.01
N GLU A 57 -18.99 6.33 2.78
CA GLU A 57 -18.74 4.96 2.39
C GLU A 57 -17.48 4.55 3.13
N ALA A 58 -17.46 3.33 3.64
CA ALA A 58 -16.31 2.75 4.29
C ALA A 58 -15.16 2.60 3.28
N ALA A 59 -14.62 3.71 2.80
CA ALA A 59 -13.27 3.85 2.32
C ALA A 59 -12.43 3.23 3.42
N ALA A 60 -11.76 2.13 3.06
CA ALA A 60 -10.88 1.40 3.96
C ALA A 60 -10.13 2.40 4.83
N ARG A 61 -10.40 2.38 6.15
CA ARG A 61 -9.89 3.40 7.05
C ARG A 61 -8.37 3.43 6.89
N THR A 62 -7.86 4.54 6.38
CA THR A 62 -6.43 4.82 6.22
C THR A 62 -5.78 5.25 7.52
N ILE A 63 -6.58 5.43 8.57
CA ILE A 63 -6.20 5.87 9.89
C ILE A 63 -6.78 4.86 10.88
N ASP A 64 -5.93 4.28 11.72
CA ASP A 64 -6.37 3.47 12.85
C ASP A 64 -6.79 4.39 14.01
N GLY A 65 -7.73 3.92 14.83
CA GLY A 65 -8.28 4.70 15.95
C GLY A 65 -7.23 5.23 16.94
N GLY A 66 -6.09 4.55 17.08
CA GLY A 66 -4.98 4.99 17.92
C GLY A 66 -4.31 6.29 17.42
N ALA A 67 -4.30 6.53 16.11
CA ALA A 67 -3.65 7.68 15.51
C ALA A 67 -4.53 8.94 15.46
N GLU A 68 -5.85 8.81 15.61
CA GLU A 68 -6.80 9.91 15.40
C GLU A 68 -6.54 11.12 16.30
N GLN A 69 -6.21 10.87 17.57
CA GLN A 69 -5.98 11.95 18.55
C GLN A 69 -4.71 12.74 18.21
N GLY A 70 -3.60 12.07 17.95
CA GLY A 70 -2.34 12.74 17.63
C GLY A 70 -2.38 13.42 16.27
N LEU A 71 -3.07 12.82 15.30
CA LEU A 71 -3.28 13.44 13.99
C LEU A 71 -4.08 14.75 14.08
N ARG A 72 -5.09 14.79 14.96
CA ARG A 72 -5.83 16.03 15.24
C ARG A 72 -4.93 17.10 15.87
N ALA A 73 -4.01 16.71 16.77
CA ALA A 73 -3.04 17.63 17.34
C ALA A 73 -2.09 18.19 16.28
N ILE A 74 -1.62 17.36 15.34
CA ILE A 74 -0.77 17.76 14.23
C ILE A 74 -1.49 18.75 13.30
N VAL A 75 -2.72 18.44 12.86
CA VAL A 75 -3.52 19.33 11.99
C VAL A 75 -3.85 20.65 12.68
N SER A 76 -4.02 20.65 14.01
CA SER A 76 -4.24 21.88 14.78
C SER A 76 -2.98 22.76 14.86
N ALA A 77 -1.80 22.14 14.88
CA ALA A 77 -0.51 22.84 14.88
C ALA A 77 -0.07 23.29 13.48
N ASP A 78 -0.43 22.53 12.45
CA ASP A 78 -0.19 22.81 11.03
C ASP A 78 -1.48 22.66 10.21
N PRO A 79 -2.22 23.76 9.98
CA PRO A 79 -3.43 23.74 9.16
C PRO A 79 -3.21 23.34 7.70
N GLY A 80 -1.96 23.37 7.21
CA GLY A 80 -1.61 22.95 5.86
C GLY A 80 -1.42 21.43 5.73
N PHE A 81 -1.45 20.69 6.85
CA PHE A 81 -1.24 19.25 6.85
C PHE A 81 -2.43 18.48 6.24
N ASP A 82 -2.18 17.83 5.10
CA ASP A 82 -3.16 17.00 4.38
C ASP A 82 -2.83 15.51 4.59
N VAL A 83 -3.74 14.79 5.24
CA VAL A 83 -3.54 13.38 5.63
C VAL A 83 -3.49 12.44 4.42
N PRO A 84 -4.47 12.43 3.48
CA PRO A 84 -4.35 11.66 2.25
C PRO A 84 -3.03 11.90 1.49
N ARG A 85 -2.65 13.17 1.31
CA ARG A 85 -1.42 13.54 0.61
C ARG A 85 -0.18 13.06 1.35
N PHE A 86 -0.17 13.13 2.68
CA PHE A 86 0.92 12.61 3.51
C PHE A 86 1.11 11.10 3.28
N ILE A 87 0.02 10.32 3.27
CA ILE A 87 0.09 8.87 3.04
C ILE A 87 0.70 8.56 1.66
N ASP A 88 0.30 9.29 0.63
CA ASP A 88 0.87 9.09 -0.71
C ASP A 88 2.33 9.55 -0.80
N GLY A 89 2.70 10.59 -0.06
CA GLY A 89 4.10 10.98 0.12
C GLY A 89 4.93 9.92 0.84
N ALA A 90 4.37 9.31 1.90
CA ALA A 90 5.03 8.24 2.65
C ALA A 90 5.28 7.00 1.78
N LYS A 91 4.31 6.61 0.94
CA LYS A 91 4.49 5.53 -0.06
C LYS A 91 5.62 5.83 -1.04
N GLN A 92 5.74 7.08 -1.50
CA GLN A 92 6.80 7.50 -2.42
C GLN A 92 8.16 7.51 -1.73
N ALA A 93 8.25 8.06 -0.51
CA ALA A 93 9.46 8.04 0.29
C ALA A 93 9.95 6.61 0.53
N TYR A 94 9.05 5.69 0.91
CA TYR A 94 9.39 4.27 1.08
C TYR A 94 9.96 3.65 -0.20
N ARG A 95 9.36 3.95 -1.37
CA ARG A 95 9.89 3.50 -2.67
C ARG A 95 11.30 4.04 -2.92
N MET A 96 11.55 5.33 -2.68
CA MET A 96 12.86 5.95 -2.89
C MET A 96 13.92 5.35 -1.98
N VAL A 97 13.60 5.13 -0.70
CA VAL A 97 14.52 4.51 0.27
C VAL A 97 14.90 3.09 -0.16
N LEU A 98 13.94 2.25 -0.56
CA LEU A 98 14.23 0.89 -1.02
C LEU A 98 15.07 0.87 -2.30
N ASP A 99 14.75 1.71 -3.28
CA ASP A 99 15.50 1.81 -4.53
C ASP A 99 16.94 2.27 -4.28
N ALA A 100 17.13 3.29 -3.44
CA ALA A 100 18.44 3.76 -3.03
C ALA A 100 19.24 2.67 -2.30
N PHE A 101 18.61 1.95 -1.37
CA PHE A 101 19.25 0.85 -0.65
C PHE A 101 19.71 -0.28 -1.59
N TRP A 102 18.87 -0.71 -2.54
CA TRP A 102 19.25 -1.76 -3.50
C TRP A 102 20.41 -1.32 -4.40
N LYS A 103 20.38 -0.06 -4.85
CA LYS A 103 21.44 0.53 -5.67
C LYS A 103 22.72 0.85 -4.90
N GLY A 104 22.66 0.92 -3.56
CA GLY A 104 23.77 1.39 -2.74
C GLY A 104 23.98 2.91 -2.81
N ASP A 105 22.93 3.68 -3.08
CA ASP A 105 22.98 5.14 -3.13
C ASP A 105 22.86 5.74 -1.72
N GLU A 106 24.01 5.87 -1.06
CA GLU A 106 24.10 6.45 0.29
C GLU A 106 23.76 7.94 0.34
N GLU A 107 23.94 8.68 -0.76
CA GLU A 107 23.63 10.10 -0.83
C GLU A 107 22.12 10.32 -0.71
N THR A 108 21.33 9.58 -1.49
CA THR A 108 19.87 9.62 -1.41
C THR A 108 19.37 9.19 -0.03
N LEU A 109 19.98 8.16 0.58
CA LEU A 109 19.63 7.73 1.94
C LEU A 109 19.91 8.81 2.99
N ALA A 110 20.98 9.61 2.82
CA ALA A 110 21.28 10.72 3.74
C ALA A 110 20.26 11.85 3.71
N TRP A 111 19.57 12.04 2.59
CA TRP A 111 18.48 13.02 2.48
C TRP A 111 17.15 12.52 3.03
N LEU A 112 16.91 11.21 3.02
CA LEU A 112 15.62 10.60 3.35
C LEU A 112 15.55 10.00 4.75
N CYS A 113 16.68 9.69 5.38
CA CYS A 113 16.76 9.00 6.66
C CYS A 113 17.58 9.79 7.68
N GLU A 114 17.22 9.66 8.97
CA GLU A 114 18.06 10.15 10.07
C GLU A 114 19.39 9.37 10.13
N ASP A 115 20.37 9.97 10.83
CA ASP A 115 21.77 9.51 10.84
C ASP A 115 21.92 8.06 11.32
N ASP A 116 21.13 7.63 12.30
CA ASP A 116 21.14 6.30 12.88
C ASP A 116 20.61 5.22 11.92
N VAL A 117 19.50 5.52 11.25
CA VAL A 117 18.90 4.66 10.23
C VAL A 117 19.82 4.58 9.00
N ARG A 118 20.39 5.72 8.57
CA ARG A 118 21.36 5.75 7.47
C ARG A 118 22.58 4.89 7.79
N ALA A 119 23.14 5.00 8.99
CA ALA A 119 24.31 4.22 9.38
C ALA A 119 24.05 2.71 9.29
N SER A 120 22.87 2.27 9.74
CA SER A 120 22.45 0.87 9.66
C SER A 120 22.33 0.39 8.19
N PHE A 121 21.82 1.24 7.29
CA PHE A 121 21.77 0.91 5.86
C PHE A 121 23.17 0.86 5.23
N ALA A 122 24.05 1.81 5.56
CA ALA A 122 25.40 1.87 5.03
C ALA A 122 26.21 0.63 5.44
N GLU A 123 26.08 0.17 6.69
CA GLU A 123 26.69 -1.07 7.16
C GLU A 123 26.22 -2.28 6.34
N ALA A 124 24.91 -2.44 6.18
CA ALA A 124 24.33 -3.54 5.39
C ALA A 124 24.73 -3.49 3.90
N ILE A 125 24.85 -2.29 3.32
CA ILE A 125 25.34 -2.10 1.95
C ILE A 125 26.82 -2.52 1.86
N ALA A 126 27.66 -2.09 2.80
CA ALA A 126 29.08 -2.41 2.82
C ALA A 126 29.34 -3.92 2.95
N GLU A 127 28.63 -4.59 3.85
CA GLU A 127 28.70 -6.05 3.99
C GLU A 127 28.32 -6.78 2.69
N ARG A 128 27.24 -6.35 2.04
CA ARG A 128 26.78 -6.91 0.77
C ARG A 128 27.81 -6.73 -0.34
N VAL A 129 28.40 -5.53 -0.44
CA VAL A 129 29.44 -5.22 -1.43
C VAL A 129 30.70 -6.04 -1.18
N ALA A 130 31.11 -6.19 0.08
CA ALA A 130 32.24 -7.05 0.46
C ALA A 130 32.01 -8.53 0.11
N ALA A 131 30.76 -8.99 0.20
CA ALA A 131 30.35 -10.33 -0.25
C ALA A 131 30.24 -10.46 -1.79
N GLY A 132 30.38 -9.36 -2.55
CA GLY A 132 30.26 -9.36 -4.02
C GLY A 132 28.82 -9.55 -4.51
N HIS A 133 27.82 -9.32 -3.66
CA HIS A 133 26.41 -9.49 -4.01
C HIS A 133 25.84 -8.24 -4.67
N VAL A 134 25.07 -8.41 -5.75
CA VAL A 134 24.33 -7.34 -6.42
C VAL A 134 22.84 -7.59 -6.26
N LEU A 135 22.08 -6.53 -5.92
CA LEU A 135 20.62 -6.59 -5.85
C LEU A 135 20.04 -5.88 -7.05
N ASP A 136 19.32 -6.62 -7.89
CA ASP A 136 18.49 -6.07 -8.97
C ASP A 136 17.01 -6.26 -8.59
N ASN A 137 16.57 -5.44 -7.64
CA ASN A 137 15.24 -5.50 -7.07
C ASN A 137 14.41 -4.29 -7.53
N ARG A 138 13.10 -4.47 -7.65
CA ARG A 138 12.17 -3.38 -7.95
C ARG A 138 10.89 -3.48 -7.14
N LEU A 139 10.47 -2.37 -6.56
CA LEU A 139 9.18 -2.27 -5.87
C LEU A 139 8.04 -2.21 -6.91
N VAL A 140 7.24 -3.27 -6.98
CA VAL A 140 6.11 -3.41 -7.91
C VAL A 140 4.94 -2.50 -7.49
N SER A 141 4.39 -2.72 -6.30
CA SER A 141 3.26 -1.98 -5.77
C SER A 141 3.30 -1.93 -4.24
N ILE A 142 2.55 -1.00 -3.66
CA ILE A 142 2.24 -0.94 -2.23
C ILE A 142 0.74 -1.18 -2.11
N GLU A 143 0.36 -2.33 -1.56
CA GLU A 143 -1.05 -2.76 -1.52
C GLU A 143 -1.89 -1.93 -0.54
N ARG A 144 -1.29 -1.56 0.60
CA ARG A 144 -1.96 -0.82 1.67
C ARG A 144 -0.96 0.06 2.39
N ALA A 145 -1.44 1.21 2.85
CA ALA A 145 -0.73 2.08 3.78
C ALA A 145 -1.75 2.63 4.79
N ILE A 146 -1.47 2.46 6.07
CA ILE A 146 -2.33 2.91 7.17
C ILE A 146 -1.49 3.70 8.17
N ILE A 147 -2.00 4.85 8.60
CA ILE A 147 -1.46 5.54 9.76
C ILE A 147 -1.92 4.78 11.02
N SER A 148 -0.98 4.11 11.66
CA SER A 148 -1.22 3.29 12.84
C SER A 148 -1.06 4.07 14.15
N ASP A 149 -0.16 5.07 14.14
CA ASP A 149 0.09 5.93 15.29
C ASP A 149 0.50 7.33 14.82
N ALA A 150 0.21 8.32 15.65
CA ALA A 150 0.63 9.70 15.43
C ALA A 150 0.79 10.40 16.79
N ARG A 151 1.86 11.19 16.95
CA ARG A 151 2.08 12.01 18.13
C ARG A 151 2.80 13.31 17.78
N LEU A 152 2.53 14.36 18.55
CA LEU A 152 3.19 15.65 18.42
C LEU A 152 4.02 15.92 19.68
N GLU A 153 5.32 16.12 19.52
CA GLU A 153 6.24 16.45 20.60
C GLU A 153 6.87 17.83 20.34
N GLY A 154 6.39 18.84 21.06
CA GLY A 154 6.78 20.23 20.84
C GLY A 154 6.43 20.69 19.42
N LYS A 155 7.45 20.81 18.56
CA LYS A 155 7.31 21.19 17.14
C LYS A 155 7.58 20.04 16.17
N ARG A 156 7.81 18.82 16.66
CA ARG A 156 8.10 17.64 15.85
C ARG A 156 6.91 16.69 15.85
N ALA A 157 6.42 16.34 14.68
CA ALA A 157 5.39 15.32 14.50
C ALA A 157 6.04 13.97 14.20
N PHE A 158 5.60 12.93 14.89
CA PHE A 158 5.98 11.55 14.61
C PHE A 158 4.74 10.81 14.13
N ILE A 159 4.84 10.16 12.97
CA ILE A 159 3.72 9.46 12.33
C ILE A 159 4.21 8.08 11.88
N THR A 160 3.51 7.05 12.32
CA THR A 160 3.85 5.66 12.00
C THR A 160 2.91 5.13 10.92
N VAL A 161 3.46 4.79 9.76
CA VAL A 161 2.73 4.22 8.62
C VAL A 161 3.13 2.76 8.44
N ARG A 162 2.14 1.89 8.20
CA ARG A 162 2.32 0.44 7.98
C ARG A 162 1.60 -0.05 6.73
#